data_AF-A0A182GXJ6-F1
#
_entry.id   AF-A0A182GXJ6-F1
#
_cell.length_a   1.000
_cell.length_b   1.000
_cell.length_c   1.000
_cell.angle_alpha   90.00
_cell.angle_beta   90.00
_cell.angle_gamma   90.00
#
_symmetry.space_group_name_H-M   'P 1'
#
loop_
_entity.id
_entity.type
_entity.pdbx_description
1 polymer ?
#
loop_
_entity_poly.entity_id
_entity_poly.type
_entity_poly.pdbx_seq_one_letter_code
_entity_poly.pdbx_strand_id
1 'polypeptide(L)'
;MFRPAGFYSDSENDSDFDYDFCYNNSEAKKDTTRTEYSPPVMVESNDDLLYKAVTEGNLEEVKRVLELDPYLLTCCLRQGWPLLLLACNEAQFDIVKYLLEVRRLDVNQANGLSTALMATCSSKCNPESVLRVAELLLDFGAVINCKDAYGMTPLMFAIVNDHPDVVRLIIDQTSLEATDNEGLTALFHAVNNRRVEMVQMLLKAGAMVDNVNRRGYTPKQEAEFRGYNEIADMFPSEKDCFEIPYKYLGYGHYRDIMQGQTENDLPGYHQEIGLLLYGMYSDQHLTLFAKEDFDLLRFLTLTDDELKELGFKLPFERKKILFGLMKFHRQAWSKRSLKKYPQGHRYDSYDILEMLGNHLKQMTVLHASLIHVAQMIPSAELKSKFAPELDSCHRKVDQLQQTMAAFGEEIRRIHSLTAPEPVLYVNQNRCQSGRVCWFTRVLKLSLLSAVVSLVVYKRLKA
;
A
#
# COMPACT_ATOMS: atom_id res chain seq x y z
N MET A 1 8.84 37.82 20.23
CA MET A 1 8.59 36.41 20.57
C MET A 1 7.28 36.03 19.87
N PHE A 2 7.38 35.27 18.79
CA PHE A 2 6.29 34.87 17.91
C PHE A 2 5.39 33.82 18.57
N ARG A 3 4.07 33.91 18.33
CA ARG A 3 3.10 32.80 18.32
C ARG A 3 1.73 33.28 17.78
N PRO A 4 0.84 32.39 17.28
CA PRO A 4 0.67 32.18 15.84
C PRO A 4 -0.78 32.37 15.35
N ALA A 5 -0.95 32.63 14.05
CA ALA A 5 -2.24 32.57 13.37
C ALA A 5 -2.54 31.13 12.96
N GLY A 6 -3.68 30.61 13.43
CA GLY A 6 -4.31 29.39 12.96
C GLY A 6 -5.63 29.72 12.27
N PHE A 7 -5.94 28.91 11.26
CA PHE A 7 -7.28 28.53 10.79
C PHE A 7 -8.26 29.65 10.40
N TYR A 8 -8.46 29.81 9.09
CA TYR A 8 -9.75 30.18 8.52
C TYR A 8 -10.32 28.95 7.80
N SER A 9 -11.35 28.36 8.40
CA SER A 9 -12.48 27.76 7.70
C SER A 9 -13.66 28.73 7.80
N ASP A 10 -14.70 28.47 7.00
CA ASP A 10 -16.06 29.06 7.04
C ASP A 10 -16.23 30.16 5.96
N SER A 11 -16.87 29.87 4.82
CA SER A 11 -18.31 29.64 4.54
C SER A 11 -19.11 30.95 4.41
N GLU A 12 -20.17 30.91 3.57
CA GLU A 12 -21.17 31.96 3.25
C GLU A 12 -20.75 32.86 2.06
N ASN A 13 -21.41 32.98 0.89
CA ASN A 13 -22.83 32.83 0.50
C ASN A 13 -23.80 33.50 1.49
N ASP A 14 -24.07 34.80 1.33
CA ASP A 14 -25.09 35.30 0.42
C ASP A 14 -25.05 36.85 0.41
N SER A 15 -25.25 37.40 -0.78
CA SER A 15 -25.18 38.82 -1.09
C SER A 15 -26.56 39.47 -0.93
N ASP A 16 -26.86 40.01 0.24
CA ASP A 16 -27.92 40.99 0.44
C ASP A 16 -27.31 42.41 0.41
N PHE A 17 -27.41 43.08 -0.74
CA PHE A 17 -27.10 44.50 -0.88
C PHE A 17 -28.40 45.25 -1.19
N ASP A 18 -29.11 45.66 -0.13
CA ASP A 18 -30.12 46.71 -0.18
C ASP A 18 -29.42 48.08 -0.24
N TYR A 19 -29.48 48.74 -1.39
CA TYR A 19 -29.14 50.16 -1.54
C TYR A 19 -30.43 50.94 -1.84
N ASP A 20 -31.08 51.41 -0.77
CA ASP A 20 -32.13 52.43 -0.84
C ASP A 20 -31.49 53.79 -1.19
N PHE A 21 -31.70 54.26 -2.42
CA PHE A 21 -31.49 55.65 -2.79
C PHE A 21 -32.80 56.23 -3.34
N CYS A 22 -33.49 56.98 -2.47
CA CYS A 22 -34.68 57.76 -2.80
C CYS A 22 -34.37 58.80 -3.89
N TYR A 23 -35.18 58.87 -4.96
CA TYR A 23 -35.67 60.13 -5.51
C TYR A 23 -36.93 59.95 -6.40
N ASN A 24 -38.01 60.59 -5.92
CA ASN A 24 -39.15 61.21 -6.61
C ASN A 24 -39.95 60.47 -7.69
N ASN A 25 -41.18 60.11 -7.30
CA ASN A 25 -42.35 59.98 -8.16
C ASN A 25 -42.61 61.27 -8.97
N SER A 26 -42.44 61.20 -10.28
CA SER A 26 -43.21 62.01 -11.23
C SER A 26 -43.86 61.08 -12.25
N GLU A 27 -45.19 61.12 -12.27
CA GLU A 27 -46.04 60.31 -13.14
C GLU A 27 -45.83 60.71 -14.61
N ALA A 28 -45.06 59.92 -15.35
CA ALA A 28 -45.01 59.98 -16.81
C ALA A 28 -45.85 58.85 -17.40
N LYS A 29 -46.92 59.23 -18.09
CA LYS A 29 -47.90 58.36 -18.77
C LYS A 29 -47.20 57.35 -19.69
N LYS A 30 -47.52 56.07 -19.52
CA LYS A 30 -47.17 54.98 -20.45
C LYS A 30 -47.97 55.13 -21.75
N ASP A 31 -47.33 55.57 -22.83
CA ASP A 31 -47.81 55.29 -24.18
C ASP A 31 -47.50 53.83 -24.52
N THR A 32 -48.55 53.02 -24.58
CA THR A 32 -48.48 51.62 -24.99
C THR A 32 -48.76 51.53 -26.48
N THR A 33 -47.75 51.84 -27.31
CA THR A 33 -47.71 51.30 -28.67
C THR A 33 -46.93 49.99 -28.63
N ARG A 34 -47.67 48.90 -28.77
CA ARG A 34 -47.15 47.54 -28.82
C ARG A 34 -46.46 47.36 -30.17
N THR A 35 -45.17 47.68 -30.25
CA THR A 35 -44.34 47.21 -31.36
C THR A 35 -44.28 45.70 -31.24
N GLU A 36 -44.80 44.99 -32.24
CA GLU A 36 -44.63 43.55 -32.37
C GLU A 36 -43.12 43.26 -32.41
N TYR A 37 -42.60 42.69 -31.33
CA TYR A 37 -41.26 42.16 -31.28
C TYR A 37 -41.19 40.97 -32.25
N SER A 38 -40.74 41.22 -33.47
CA SER A 38 -40.22 40.15 -34.32
C SER A 38 -38.86 39.73 -33.74
N PRO A 39 -38.67 38.46 -33.36
CA PRO A 39 -37.37 38.00 -32.90
C PRO A 39 -36.33 38.27 -34.01
N PRO A 40 -35.13 38.78 -33.69
CA PRO A 40 -34.10 38.98 -34.70
C PRO A 40 -33.82 37.64 -35.36
N VAL A 41 -33.90 37.60 -36.69
CA VAL A 41 -33.42 36.45 -37.47
C VAL A 41 -31.95 36.32 -37.14
N MET A 42 -31.59 35.31 -36.36
CA MET A 42 -30.20 34.96 -36.07
C MET A 42 -29.55 34.64 -37.41
N VAL A 43 -28.77 35.57 -37.95
CA VAL A 43 -27.88 35.28 -39.09
C VAL A 43 -26.87 34.29 -38.54
N GLU A 44 -26.97 33.02 -38.96
CA GLU A 44 -26.02 31.97 -38.56
C GLU A 44 -24.61 32.47 -38.87
N SER A 45 -23.77 32.56 -37.84
CA SER A 45 -22.36 32.94 -38.02
C SER A 45 -21.68 31.86 -38.86
N ASN A 46 -20.70 32.21 -39.70
CA ASN A 46 -19.96 31.22 -40.48
C ASN A 46 -19.29 30.16 -39.59
N ASP A 47 -18.91 30.51 -38.35
CA ASP A 47 -18.47 29.60 -37.30
C ASP A 47 -19.53 28.54 -36.93
N ASP A 48 -20.80 28.95 -36.80
CA ASP A 48 -21.90 28.06 -36.41
C ASP A 48 -22.23 27.10 -37.56
N LEU A 49 -22.17 27.59 -38.80
CA LEU A 49 -22.28 26.77 -40.02
C LEU A 49 -21.14 25.75 -40.12
N LEU A 50 -19.90 26.19 -39.85
CA LEU A 50 -18.73 25.31 -39.88
C LEU A 50 -18.83 24.23 -38.80
N TYR A 51 -19.23 24.60 -37.57
CA TYR A 51 -19.47 23.66 -36.49
C TYR A 51 -20.50 22.60 -36.88
N LYS A 52 -21.65 23.04 -37.41
CA LYS A 52 -22.71 22.14 -37.87
C LYS A 52 -22.22 21.20 -38.97
N ALA A 53 -21.50 21.72 -39.96
CA ALA A 53 -20.93 20.92 -41.04
C ALA A 53 -19.96 19.84 -40.54
N VAL A 54 -19.13 20.14 -39.53
CA VAL A 54 -18.23 19.16 -38.91
C VAL A 54 -19.02 18.11 -38.12
N THR A 55 -20.03 18.50 -37.35
CA THR A 55 -20.87 17.55 -36.60
C THR A 55 -21.66 16.61 -37.52
N GLU A 56 -22.09 17.11 -38.69
CA GLU A 56 -22.79 16.32 -39.71
C GLU A 56 -21.84 15.50 -40.59
N GLY A 57 -20.52 15.76 -40.52
CA GLY A 57 -19.50 15.11 -41.35
C GLY A 57 -19.52 15.54 -42.82
N ASN A 58 -20.10 16.70 -43.15
CA ASN A 58 -20.23 17.18 -44.51
C ASN A 58 -18.96 17.92 -44.99
N LEU A 59 -18.05 17.17 -45.62
CA LEU A 59 -16.77 17.69 -46.11
C LEU A 59 -16.93 18.83 -47.14
N GLU A 60 -17.91 18.75 -48.04
CA GLU A 60 -18.07 19.76 -49.09
C GLU A 60 -18.52 21.11 -48.52
N GLU A 61 -19.38 21.08 -47.51
CA GLU A 61 -19.79 22.29 -46.81
C GLU A 61 -18.64 22.89 -46.00
N VAL A 62 -17.81 22.05 -45.36
CA VAL A 62 -16.58 22.51 -44.69
C VAL A 62 -15.64 23.21 -45.68
N LYS A 63 -15.43 22.64 -46.88
CA LYS A 63 -14.61 23.29 -47.92
C LYS A 63 -15.21 24.65 -48.34
N ARG A 64 -16.52 24.70 -48.58
CA ARG A 64 -17.23 25.92 -48.97
C ARG A 64 -17.07 27.02 -47.93
N VAL A 65 -17.25 26.71 -46.65
CA VAL A 65 -17.13 27.70 -45.56
C VAL A 65 -15.67 28.15 -45.39
N LEU A 66 -14.70 27.26 -45.56
CA LEU A 66 -13.28 27.61 -45.51
C LEU A 66 -12.80 28.46 -46.71
N GLU A 67 -13.45 28.34 -47.87
CA GLU A 67 -13.23 29.23 -49.01
C GLU A 67 -13.79 30.63 -48.77
N LEU A 68 -14.90 30.73 -48.04
CA LEU A 68 -15.50 32.01 -47.66
C LEU A 68 -14.64 32.72 -46.59
N ASP A 69 -14.24 32.01 -45.53
CA ASP A 69 -13.46 32.56 -44.42
C ASP A 69 -12.23 31.71 -44.08
N PRO A 70 -11.05 32.00 -44.68
CA PRO A 70 -9.81 31.28 -44.36
C PRO A 70 -9.31 31.46 -42.92
N TYR A 71 -9.77 32.51 -42.23
CA TYR A 71 -9.36 32.83 -40.85
C TYR A 71 -9.76 31.73 -39.84
N LEU A 72 -10.83 30.98 -40.14
CA LEU A 72 -11.37 29.91 -39.31
C LEU A 72 -10.43 28.71 -39.10
N LEU A 73 -9.36 28.61 -39.91
CA LEU A 73 -8.33 27.57 -39.74
C LEU A 73 -7.45 27.82 -38.52
N THR A 74 -7.17 29.08 -38.22
CA THR A 74 -6.20 29.49 -37.18
C THR A 74 -6.87 29.98 -35.91
N CYS A 75 -8.12 30.45 -35.97
CA CYS A 75 -8.82 30.91 -34.79
C CYS A 75 -9.50 29.76 -34.04
N CYS A 76 -9.71 29.95 -32.74
CA CYS A 76 -10.62 29.10 -31.99
C CYS A 76 -12.04 29.47 -32.40
N LEU A 77 -12.86 28.45 -32.70
CA LEU A 77 -14.31 28.62 -32.90
C LEU A 77 -14.94 29.20 -31.63
N ARG A 78 -16.18 29.66 -31.73
CA ARG A 78 -16.94 30.18 -30.57
C ARG A 78 -16.98 29.23 -29.37
N GLN A 79 -16.89 27.92 -29.58
CA GLN A 79 -16.81 26.93 -28.50
C GLN A 79 -15.42 26.86 -27.82
N GLY A 80 -14.42 27.60 -28.30
CA GLY A 80 -13.06 27.64 -27.77
C GLY A 80 -12.10 26.61 -28.38
N TRP A 81 -12.51 25.90 -29.43
CA TRP A 81 -11.75 24.79 -30.02
C TRP A 81 -11.27 25.16 -31.43
N PRO A 82 -10.01 24.85 -31.80
CA PRO A 82 -9.56 24.90 -33.18
C PRO A 82 -10.30 23.86 -34.01
N LEU A 83 -10.47 24.14 -35.31
CA LEU A 83 -11.17 23.28 -36.24
C LEU A 83 -10.62 21.83 -36.23
N LEU A 84 -9.30 21.66 -36.16
CA LEU A 84 -8.67 20.35 -36.11
C LEU A 84 -9.09 19.55 -34.87
N LEU A 85 -9.08 20.15 -33.68
CA LEU A 85 -9.46 19.46 -32.45
C LEU A 85 -10.96 19.10 -32.45
N LEU A 86 -11.82 19.97 -33.00
CA LEU A 86 -13.24 19.67 -33.15
C LEU A 86 -13.45 18.47 -34.08
N ALA A 87 -12.82 18.47 -35.26
CA ALA A 87 -12.92 17.36 -36.21
C ALA A 87 -12.38 16.03 -35.63
N CYS A 88 -11.33 16.10 -34.80
CA CYS A 88 -10.79 14.95 -34.07
C CYS A 88 -11.75 14.44 -32.98
N ASN A 89 -12.39 15.35 -32.24
CA ASN A 89 -13.38 15.00 -31.20
C ASN A 89 -14.63 14.35 -31.79
N GLU A 90 -15.08 14.81 -32.95
CA GLU A 90 -16.21 14.22 -33.69
C GLU A 90 -15.81 12.98 -34.52
N ALA A 91 -14.53 12.58 -34.49
CA ALA A 91 -13.97 11.43 -35.21
C ALA A 91 -14.25 11.44 -36.73
N GLN A 92 -14.21 12.62 -37.36
CA GLN A 92 -14.51 12.79 -38.78
C GLN A 92 -13.28 12.58 -39.67
N PHE A 93 -13.05 11.33 -40.09
CA PHE A 93 -11.86 10.92 -40.86
C PHE A 93 -11.59 11.78 -42.11
N ASP A 94 -12.59 11.99 -42.97
CA ASP A 94 -12.39 12.69 -44.24
C ASP A 94 -12.02 14.17 -44.05
N ILE A 95 -12.59 14.80 -43.02
CA ILE A 95 -12.30 16.19 -42.66
C ILE A 95 -10.89 16.30 -42.07
N VAL A 96 -10.52 15.42 -41.14
CA VAL A 96 -9.16 15.40 -40.55
C VAL A 96 -8.12 15.16 -41.65
N LYS A 97 -8.35 14.20 -42.55
CA LYS A 97 -7.48 13.93 -43.68
C LYS A 97 -7.29 15.16 -44.57
N TYR A 98 -8.37 15.85 -44.91
CA TYR A 98 -8.31 17.08 -45.70
C TYR A 98 -7.48 18.19 -45.00
N LEU A 99 -7.68 18.37 -43.69
CA LEU A 99 -6.94 19.38 -42.91
C LEU A 99 -5.43 19.09 -42.84
N LEU A 100 -5.05 17.81 -42.74
CA LEU A 100 -3.64 17.41 -42.66
C LEU A 100 -2.95 17.39 -44.02
N GLU A 101 -3.56 16.78 -45.05
CA GLU A 101 -2.93 16.64 -46.38
C GLU A 101 -2.95 17.95 -47.17
N VAL A 102 -4.10 18.63 -47.23
CA VAL A 102 -4.28 19.79 -48.11
C VAL A 102 -3.88 21.08 -47.41
N ARG A 103 -4.33 21.26 -46.17
CA ARG A 103 -4.08 22.50 -45.41
C ARG A 103 -2.79 22.45 -44.58
N ARG A 104 -2.15 21.28 -44.45
CA ARG A 104 -0.85 21.08 -43.76
C ARG A 104 -0.82 21.65 -42.34
N LEU A 105 -1.89 21.43 -41.58
CA LEU A 105 -1.93 21.83 -40.17
C LEU A 105 -0.96 20.97 -39.35
N ASP A 106 -0.33 21.61 -38.36
CA ASP A 106 0.54 20.91 -37.40
C ASP A 106 -0.30 20.04 -36.45
N VAL A 107 -0.09 18.73 -36.49
CA VAL A 107 -0.82 17.75 -35.66
C VAL A 107 -0.61 17.99 -34.16
N ASN A 108 0.58 18.47 -33.80
CA ASN A 108 1.01 18.69 -32.43
C ASN A 108 0.70 20.11 -31.92
N GLN A 109 -0.06 20.91 -32.68
CA GLN A 109 -0.50 22.22 -32.21
C GLN A 109 -1.47 22.04 -31.03
N ALA A 110 -0.97 22.31 -29.83
CA ALA A 110 -1.78 22.22 -28.62
C ALA A 110 -2.62 23.49 -28.43
N ASN A 111 -3.91 23.33 -28.15
CA ASN A 111 -4.76 24.41 -27.67
C ASN A 111 -5.07 24.21 -26.18
N GLY A 112 -4.58 25.10 -25.32
CA GLY A 112 -4.74 24.95 -23.87
C GLY A 112 -4.14 23.66 -23.30
N LEU A 113 -3.04 23.15 -23.89
CA LEU A 113 -2.37 21.88 -23.59
C LEU A 113 -3.08 20.60 -24.12
N SER A 114 -4.27 20.72 -24.71
CA SER A 114 -4.93 19.60 -25.38
C SER A 114 -4.37 19.43 -26.80
N THR A 115 -3.98 18.20 -27.15
CA THR A 115 -3.44 17.83 -28.47
C THR A 115 -4.53 17.14 -29.31
N ALA A 116 -4.40 17.14 -30.64
CA ALA A 116 -5.35 16.45 -31.53
C ALA A 116 -5.58 14.97 -31.13
N LEU A 117 -4.51 14.24 -30.77
CA LEU A 117 -4.61 12.85 -30.30
C LEU A 117 -5.42 12.72 -29.00
N MET A 118 -5.28 13.66 -28.06
CA MET A 118 -6.09 13.66 -26.82
C MET A 118 -7.57 13.92 -27.10
N ALA A 119 -7.87 14.82 -28.05
CA ALA A 119 -9.24 15.09 -28.49
C ALA A 119 -9.87 13.85 -29.13
N THR A 120 -9.13 13.13 -29.99
CA THR A 120 -9.59 11.85 -30.55
C THR A 120 -9.85 10.81 -29.47
N CYS A 121 -8.94 10.63 -28.51
CA CYS A 121 -9.12 9.69 -27.40
C CYS A 121 -10.25 10.10 -26.43
N SER A 122 -10.64 11.38 -26.42
CA SER A 122 -11.76 11.91 -25.62
C SER A 122 -13.12 11.77 -26.31
N SER A 123 -13.12 11.43 -27.60
CA SER A 123 -14.32 11.29 -28.39
C SER A 123 -15.26 10.21 -27.81
N LYS A 124 -16.56 10.48 -27.89
CA LYS A 124 -17.63 9.53 -27.56
C LYS A 124 -18.26 8.89 -28.81
N CYS A 125 -17.67 9.13 -29.97
CA CYS A 125 -18.13 8.61 -31.25
C CYS A 125 -17.81 7.11 -31.39
N ASN A 126 -18.16 6.54 -32.54
CA ASN A 126 -17.94 5.12 -32.83
C ASN A 126 -16.45 4.75 -32.69
N PRO A 127 -16.11 3.63 -32.02
CA PRO A 127 -14.72 3.25 -31.75
C PRO A 127 -13.92 2.99 -33.04
N GLU A 128 -14.54 2.46 -34.09
CA GLU A 128 -13.89 2.26 -35.40
C GLU A 128 -13.46 3.58 -36.06
N SER A 129 -14.29 4.63 -35.95
CA SER A 129 -13.96 5.95 -36.50
C SER A 129 -12.83 6.60 -35.72
N VAL A 130 -12.87 6.48 -34.39
CA VAL A 130 -11.81 7.00 -33.50
C VAL A 130 -10.49 6.30 -33.80
N LEU A 131 -10.51 4.98 -34.01
CA LEU A 131 -9.33 4.20 -34.39
C LEU A 131 -8.70 4.72 -35.70
N ARG A 132 -9.50 4.87 -36.76
CA ARG A 132 -9.02 5.36 -38.06
C ARG A 132 -8.42 6.77 -37.98
N VAL A 133 -9.00 7.64 -37.16
CA VAL A 133 -8.46 8.99 -36.94
C VAL A 133 -7.17 8.92 -36.12
N ALA A 134 -7.09 8.07 -35.10
CA ALA A 134 -5.87 7.89 -34.30
C ALA A 134 -4.71 7.34 -35.15
N GLU A 135 -4.95 6.34 -36.00
CA GLU A 135 -3.96 5.82 -36.97
C GLU A 135 -3.45 6.93 -37.88
N LEU A 136 -4.36 7.73 -38.46
CA LEU A 136 -4.00 8.86 -39.31
C LEU A 136 -3.13 9.88 -38.56
N LEU A 137 -3.49 10.24 -37.33
CA LEU A 137 -2.70 11.19 -36.53
C LEU A 137 -1.31 10.65 -36.20
N LEU A 138 -1.19 9.34 -35.94
CA LEU A 138 0.10 8.68 -35.69
C LEU A 138 0.98 8.63 -36.95
N ASP A 139 0.40 8.36 -38.12
CA ASP A 139 1.09 8.39 -39.42
C ASP A 139 1.68 9.77 -39.74
N PHE A 140 1.00 10.84 -39.31
CA PHE A 140 1.47 12.22 -39.43
C PHE A 140 2.37 12.68 -38.27
N GLY A 141 2.77 11.79 -37.36
CA GLY A 141 3.76 12.07 -36.31
C GLY A 141 3.19 12.75 -35.06
N ALA A 142 1.96 12.42 -34.66
CA ALA A 142 1.40 12.86 -33.38
C ALA A 142 2.25 12.39 -32.18
N VAL A 143 2.50 13.30 -31.23
CA VAL A 143 3.22 12.97 -29.99
C VAL A 143 2.28 12.29 -29.00
N ILE A 144 2.66 11.08 -28.58
CA ILE A 144 1.86 10.21 -27.70
C ILE A 144 1.96 10.58 -26.23
N ASN A 145 3.13 11.04 -25.77
CA ASN A 145 3.41 11.25 -24.34
C ASN A 145 3.14 12.69 -23.87
N CYS A 146 2.26 13.41 -24.56
CA CYS A 146 1.82 14.74 -24.14
C CYS A 146 1.00 14.66 -22.84
N LYS A 147 1.06 15.72 -22.03
CA LYS A 147 0.23 15.88 -20.83
C LYS A 147 -0.63 17.13 -20.95
N ASP A 148 -1.90 17.02 -20.57
CA ASP A 148 -2.81 18.16 -20.50
C ASP A 148 -2.62 18.96 -19.19
N ALA A 149 -3.51 19.93 -18.93
CA ALA A 149 -3.50 20.74 -17.70
C ALA A 149 -3.71 19.92 -16.40
N TYR A 150 -4.39 18.78 -16.49
CA TYR A 150 -4.62 17.83 -15.40
C TYR A 150 -3.53 16.76 -15.30
N GLY A 151 -2.49 16.83 -16.15
CA GLY A 151 -1.44 15.83 -16.23
C GLY A 151 -1.86 14.54 -16.93
N MET A 152 -3.04 14.51 -17.55
CA MET A 152 -3.56 13.34 -18.24
C MET A 152 -2.86 13.12 -19.57
N THR A 153 -2.62 11.85 -19.90
CA THR A 153 -2.02 11.42 -21.18
C THR A 153 -3.11 10.93 -22.15
N PRO A 154 -2.84 10.89 -23.47
CA PRO A 154 -3.75 10.29 -24.45
C PRO A 154 -4.19 8.86 -24.08
N LEU A 155 -3.27 8.06 -23.53
CA LEU A 155 -3.56 6.72 -23.02
C LEU A 155 -4.62 6.73 -21.92
N MET A 156 -4.51 7.66 -20.96
CA MET A 156 -5.50 7.80 -19.88
C MET A 156 -6.88 8.17 -20.42
N PHE A 157 -6.95 9.08 -21.41
CA PHE A 157 -8.21 9.43 -22.06
C PHE A 157 -8.85 8.24 -22.79
N ALA A 158 -8.04 7.44 -23.52
CA ALA A 158 -8.53 6.26 -24.21
C ALA A 158 -9.08 5.20 -23.23
N ILE A 159 -8.46 5.04 -22.06
CA ILE A 159 -8.93 4.13 -21.00
C ILE A 159 -10.22 4.62 -20.35
N VAL A 160 -10.33 5.92 -20.06
CA VAL A 160 -11.52 6.52 -19.44
C VAL A 160 -12.73 6.41 -20.38
N ASN A 161 -12.53 6.65 -21.68
CA ASN A 161 -13.60 6.61 -22.69
C ASN A 161 -13.80 5.22 -23.34
N ASP A 162 -13.09 4.19 -22.87
CA ASP A 162 -13.30 2.79 -23.27
C ASP A 162 -13.00 2.47 -24.75
N HIS A 163 -11.84 2.93 -25.23
CA HIS A 163 -11.36 2.67 -26.60
C HIS A 163 -10.23 1.63 -26.64
N PRO A 164 -10.52 0.31 -26.56
CA PRO A 164 -9.50 -0.73 -26.40
C PRO A 164 -8.55 -0.83 -27.58
N ASP A 165 -9.05 -0.61 -28.80
CA ASP A 165 -8.24 -0.71 -30.02
C ASP A 165 -7.22 0.43 -30.10
N VAL A 166 -7.61 1.64 -29.69
CA VAL A 166 -6.69 2.79 -29.57
C VAL A 166 -5.64 2.53 -28.50
N VAL A 167 -6.03 1.93 -27.36
CA VAL A 167 -5.08 1.52 -26.33
C VAL A 167 -4.08 0.51 -26.90
N ARG A 168 -4.51 -0.52 -27.65
CA ARG A 168 -3.61 -1.49 -28.28
C ARG A 168 -2.63 -0.86 -29.26
N LEU A 169 -3.04 0.16 -30.02
CA LEU A 169 -2.14 0.88 -30.92
C LEU A 169 -1.04 1.65 -30.17
N ILE A 170 -1.41 2.28 -29.05
CA ILE A 170 -0.56 3.26 -28.38
C ILE A 170 0.28 2.63 -27.25
N ILE A 171 -0.13 1.50 -26.70
CA ILE A 171 0.44 0.89 -25.47
C ILE A 171 1.94 0.58 -25.57
N ASP A 172 2.43 0.20 -26.76
CA ASP A 172 3.84 -0.15 -26.96
C ASP A 172 4.76 1.08 -27.09
N GLN A 173 4.20 2.26 -27.34
CA GLN A 173 4.95 3.50 -27.60
C GLN A 173 4.79 4.55 -26.48
N THR A 174 4.00 4.23 -25.45
CA THR A 174 3.63 5.14 -24.38
C THR A 174 4.33 4.81 -23.05
N SER A 175 4.52 5.85 -22.23
CA SER A 175 4.99 5.69 -20.85
C SER A 175 3.83 5.30 -19.93
N LEU A 176 3.71 4.01 -19.62
CA LEU A 176 2.68 3.46 -18.71
C LEU A 176 2.72 4.07 -17.30
N GLU A 177 3.91 4.51 -16.88
CA GLU A 177 4.21 5.04 -15.54
C GLU A 177 3.93 6.55 -15.41
N ALA A 178 3.40 7.18 -16.46
CA ALA A 178 3.00 8.58 -16.37
C ALA A 178 1.86 8.72 -15.36
N THR A 179 2.02 9.67 -14.43
CA THR A 179 0.98 10.03 -13.45
C THR A 179 0.31 11.34 -13.81
N ASP A 180 -0.98 11.44 -13.47
CA ASP A 180 -1.77 12.66 -13.51
C ASP A 180 -1.51 13.57 -12.28
N ASN A 181 -2.26 14.66 -12.18
CA ASN A 181 -2.22 15.59 -11.05
C ASN A 181 -2.79 15.01 -9.75
N GLU A 182 -3.25 13.76 -9.69
CA GLU A 182 -3.66 13.06 -8.47
C GLU A 182 -2.69 11.92 -8.12
N GLY A 183 -1.64 11.73 -8.91
CA GLY A 183 -0.71 10.61 -8.77
C GLY A 183 -1.28 9.28 -9.28
N LEU A 184 -2.35 9.32 -10.08
CA LEU A 184 -2.96 8.16 -10.71
C LEU A 184 -2.24 7.85 -12.01
N THR A 185 -1.88 6.58 -12.20
CA THR A 185 -1.37 6.04 -13.46
C THR A 185 -2.51 5.58 -14.36
N ALA A 186 -2.20 5.23 -15.61
CA ALA A 186 -3.16 4.61 -16.53
C ALA A 186 -3.86 3.38 -15.93
N LEU A 187 -3.12 2.58 -15.14
CA LEU A 187 -3.65 1.40 -14.44
C LEU A 187 -4.68 1.78 -13.37
N PHE A 188 -4.47 2.87 -12.62
CA PHE A 188 -5.48 3.37 -11.68
C PHE A 188 -6.76 3.82 -12.39
N HIS A 189 -6.67 4.50 -13.54
CA HIS A 189 -7.87 4.88 -14.30
C HIS A 189 -8.63 3.65 -14.82
N ALA A 190 -7.93 2.60 -15.24
CA ALA A 190 -8.56 1.35 -15.67
C ALA A 190 -9.30 0.66 -14.50
N VAL A 191 -8.70 0.63 -13.30
CA VAL A 191 -9.31 0.09 -12.08
C VAL A 191 -10.52 0.93 -11.66
N ASN A 192 -10.39 2.26 -11.58
CA ASN A 192 -11.44 3.17 -11.14
C ASN A 192 -12.69 3.12 -12.04
N ASN A 193 -12.50 2.91 -13.34
CA ASN A 193 -13.58 2.77 -14.32
C ASN A 193 -14.06 1.32 -14.52
N ARG A 194 -13.57 0.36 -13.72
CA ARG A 194 -13.90 -1.06 -13.79
C ARG A 194 -13.69 -1.68 -15.19
N ARG A 195 -12.62 -1.27 -15.88
CA ARG A 195 -12.31 -1.73 -17.25
C ARG A 195 -11.39 -2.94 -17.24
N VAL A 196 -11.95 -4.13 -17.02
CA VAL A 196 -11.23 -5.41 -16.88
C VAL A 196 -10.27 -5.66 -18.06
N GLU A 197 -10.74 -5.48 -19.29
CA GLU A 197 -9.91 -5.70 -20.49
C GLU A 197 -8.70 -4.76 -20.54
N MET A 198 -8.88 -3.49 -20.15
CA MET A 198 -7.79 -2.50 -20.09
C MET A 198 -6.76 -2.85 -19.03
N VAL A 199 -7.22 -3.28 -17.85
CA VAL A 199 -6.32 -3.76 -16.78
C VAL A 199 -5.49 -4.93 -17.31
N GLN A 200 -6.10 -5.87 -18.03
CA GLN A 200 -5.38 -7.03 -18.56
C GLN A 200 -4.32 -6.61 -19.61
N MET A 201 -4.65 -5.64 -20.46
CA MET A 201 -3.71 -5.12 -21.46
C MET A 201 -2.54 -4.38 -20.81
N LEU A 202 -2.80 -3.53 -19.82
CA LEU A 202 -1.75 -2.80 -19.09
C LEU A 202 -0.84 -3.72 -18.28
N LEU A 203 -1.39 -4.75 -17.63
CA LEU A 203 -0.60 -5.77 -16.92
C LEU A 203 0.28 -6.58 -17.89
N LYS A 204 -0.23 -6.94 -19.08
CA LYS A 204 0.56 -7.61 -20.12
C LYS A 204 1.68 -6.74 -20.68
N ALA A 205 1.45 -5.43 -20.77
CA ALA A 205 2.46 -4.46 -21.19
C ALA A 205 3.51 -4.16 -20.10
N GLY A 206 3.37 -4.73 -18.90
CA GLY A 206 4.34 -4.60 -17.82
C GLY A 206 4.19 -3.34 -16.96
N ALA A 207 2.99 -2.76 -16.88
CA ALA A 207 2.72 -1.64 -15.97
C ALA A 207 3.05 -2.00 -14.51
N MET A 208 3.69 -1.09 -13.78
CA MET A 208 4.07 -1.34 -12.39
C MET A 208 2.83 -1.41 -11.48
N VAL A 209 2.66 -2.56 -10.82
CA VAL A 209 1.54 -2.82 -9.89
C VAL A 209 1.79 -2.27 -8.50
N ASP A 210 3.03 -1.94 -8.15
CA ASP A 210 3.42 -1.47 -6.82
C ASP A 210 3.33 0.06 -6.66
N ASN A 211 3.00 0.79 -7.73
CA ASN A 211 2.90 2.24 -7.67
C ASN A 211 1.74 2.69 -6.81
N VAL A 212 2.02 3.60 -5.88
CA VAL A 212 1.02 4.15 -4.98
C VAL A 212 0.46 5.48 -5.52
N ASN A 213 -0.84 5.67 -5.36
CA ASN A 213 -1.47 6.97 -5.59
C ASN A 213 -1.12 7.97 -4.46
N ARG A 214 -1.59 9.22 -4.55
CA ARG A 214 -1.38 10.23 -3.48
C ARG A 214 -1.93 9.83 -2.11
N ARG A 215 -2.87 8.88 -2.05
CA ARG A 215 -3.43 8.36 -0.80
C ARG A 215 -2.62 7.20 -0.22
N GLY A 216 -1.59 6.73 -0.94
CA GLY A 216 -0.75 5.61 -0.52
C GLY A 216 -1.31 4.23 -0.87
N TYR A 217 -2.38 4.14 -1.66
CA TYR A 217 -2.96 2.86 -2.07
C TYR A 217 -2.33 2.37 -3.37
N THR A 218 -2.12 1.06 -3.48
CA THR A 218 -1.78 0.38 -4.75
C THR A 218 -3.04 0.18 -5.61
N PRO A 219 -2.93 -0.08 -6.93
CA PRO A 219 -4.07 -0.33 -7.80
C PRO A 219 -4.91 -1.52 -7.34
N LYS A 220 -4.27 -2.57 -6.79
CA LYS A 220 -4.97 -3.73 -6.20
C LYS A 220 -5.76 -3.34 -4.96
N GLN A 221 -5.14 -2.59 -4.04
CA GLN A 221 -5.83 -2.12 -2.83
C GLN A 221 -6.99 -1.18 -3.15
N GLU A 222 -6.86 -0.34 -4.18
CA GLU A 222 -7.97 0.50 -4.65
C GLU A 222 -9.11 -0.36 -5.24
N ALA A 223 -8.78 -1.42 -5.99
CA ALA A 223 -9.77 -2.37 -6.50
C ALA A 223 -10.51 -3.09 -5.35
N GLU A 224 -9.78 -3.56 -4.33
CA GLU A 224 -10.34 -4.21 -3.14
C GLU A 224 -11.22 -3.25 -2.33
N PHE A 225 -10.76 -2.01 -2.13
CA PHE A 225 -11.51 -0.97 -1.42
C PHE A 225 -12.85 -0.66 -2.09
N ARG A 226 -12.89 -0.68 -3.43
CA ARG A 226 -14.12 -0.49 -4.22
C ARG A 226 -14.96 -1.76 -4.37
N GLY A 227 -14.45 -2.91 -3.93
CA GLY A 227 -15.12 -4.21 -4.06
C GLY A 227 -15.06 -4.83 -5.46
N TYR A 228 -14.07 -4.44 -6.28
CA TYR A 228 -13.86 -4.97 -7.63
C TYR A 228 -13.03 -6.25 -7.59
N ASN A 229 -13.60 -7.31 -7.01
CA ASN A 229 -12.91 -8.60 -6.80
C ASN A 229 -12.35 -9.19 -8.10
N GLU A 230 -13.11 -9.13 -9.21
CA GLU A 230 -12.67 -9.61 -10.53
C GLU A 230 -11.35 -8.97 -10.99
N ILE A 231 -11.16 -7.67 -10.68
CA ILE A 231 -9.96 -6.91 -11.04
C ILE A 231 -8.85 -7.19 -10.02
N ALA A 232 -9.18 -7.27 -8.72
CA ALA A 232 -8.22 -7.60 -7.66
C ALA A 232 -7.55 -8.96 -7.88
N ASP A 233 -8.32 -9.96 -8.32
CA ASP A 233 -7.86 -11.32 -8.60
C ASP A 233 -6.91 -11.40 -9.82
N MET A 234 -6.93 -10.39 -10.70
CA MET A 234 -6.01 -10.33 -11.85
C MET A 234 -4.61 -9.87 -11.50
N PHE A 235 -4.44 -9.17 -10.39
CA PHE A 235 -3.12 -8.75 -9.94
C PHE A 235 -2.34 -9.96 -9.41
N PRO A 236 -1.01 -10.00 -9.61
CA PRO A 236 -0.20 -11.04 -8.98
C PRO A 236 -0.43 -11.00 -7.46
N SER A 237 -0.50 -12.19 -6.84
CA SER A 237 -0.56 -12.28 -5.38
C SER A 237 0.59 -11.47 -4.80
N GLU A 238 0.31 -10.64 -3.80
CA GLU A 238 1.36 -9.91 -3.10
C GLU A 238 2.39 -10.95 -2.64
N LYS A 239 3.68 -10.63 -2.77
CA LYS A 239 4.73 -11.45 -2.15
C LYS A 239 4.31 -11.61 -0.69
N ASP A 240 4.05 -12.84 -0.25
CA ASP A 240 3.55 -13.14 1.09
C ASP A 240 4.25 -12.23 2.11
N CYS A 241 3.51 -11.25 2.63
CA CYS A 241 3.98 -10.42 3.73
C CYS A 241 4.14 -11.36 4.91
N PHE A 242 5.34 -11.93 5.05
CA PHE A 242 5.65 -12.86 6.10
C PHE A 242 5.48 -12.13 7.44
N GLU A 243 4.39 -12.45 8.13
CA GLU A 243 4.12 -11.91 9.46
C GLU A 243 5.21 -12.42 10.41
N ILE A 244 6.07 -11.50 10.85
CA ILE A 244 7.13 -11.83 11.79
C ILE A 244 6.48 -12.29 13.11
N PRO A 245 6.79 -13.50 13.60
CA PRO A 245 6.24 -14.00 14.85
C PRO A 245 6.55 -13.05 16.01
N TYR A 246 5.59 -12.88 16.93
CA TYR A 246 5.71 -11.96 18.08
C TYR A 246 6.96 -12.19 18.94
N LYS A 247 7.50 -13.43 18.99
CA LYS A 247 8.73 -13.76 19.71
C LYS A 247 9.97 -12.97 19.28
N TYR A 248 9.97 -12.43 18.06
CA TYR A 248 11.03 -11.56 17.52
C TYR A 248 10.76 -10.06 17.72
N LEU A 249 9.51 -9.67 18.01
CA LEU A 249 9.07 -8.27 18.12
C LEU A 249 9.08 -7.75 19.57
N GLY A 250 8.97 -8.63 20.58
CA GLY A 250 9.12 -8.26 22.00
C GLY A 250 8.17 -8.98 22.96
N TYR A 251 8.09 -8.49 24.21
CA TYR A 251 7.16 -8.99 25.23
C TYR A 251 5.76 -8.38 25.04
N GLY A 252 4.94 -8.95 24.16
CA GLY A 252 3.54 -8.57 24.03
C GLY A 252 2.64 -9.29 25.05
N HIS A 253 2.85 -10.60 25.22
CA HIS A 253 2.01 -11.45 26.04
C HIS A 253 2.80 -12.53 26.79
N TYR A 254 2.30 -12.96 27.95
CA TYR A 254 2.80 -14.11 28.72
C TYR A 254 3.00 -15.38 27.87
N ARG A 255 2.21 -15.51 26.79
CA ARG A 255 2.23 -16.64 25.86
C ARG A 255 3.46 -16.65 24.93
N ASP A 256 4.14 -15.51 24.79
CA ASP A 256 5.34 -15.38 23.95
C ASP A 256 6.59 -15.93 24.66
N ILE A 257 6.52 -16.14 25.98
CA ILE A 257 7.59 -16.70 26.81
C ILE A 257 7.49 -18.23 26.92
N MET A 258 6.30 -18.79 26.76
CA MET A 258 5.96 -20.19 27.06
C MET A 258 5.87 -21.12 25.83
N GLN A 259 6.43 -20.75 24.68
CA GLN A 259 6.43 -21.62 23.51
C GLN A 259 7.73 -22.42 23.42
N GLY A 260 7.82 -23.50 24.19
CA GLY A 260 8.51 -24.70 23.69
C GLY A 260 7.55 -25.39 22.73
N GLN A 261 7.89 -25.48 21.45
CA GLN A 261 7.01 -26.15 20.49
C GLN A 261 6.90 -27.66 20.77
N THR A 262 7.82 -28.22 21.57
CA THR A 262 7.71 -29.54 22.20
C THR A 262 8.39 -29.55 23.59
N GLU A 263 8.08 -30.52 24.45
CA GLU A 263 8.77 -30.72 25.76
C GLU A 263 10.29 -30.98 25.63
N ASN A 264 10.76 -31.30 24.42
CA ASN A 264 12.15 -31.69 24.14
C ASN A 264 13.00 -30.57 23.52
N ASP A 265 12.39 -29.45 23.08
CA ASP A 265 13.13 -28.35 22.47
C ASP A 265 13.75 -27.46 23.55
N LEU A 266 15.06 -27.20 23.44
CA LEU A 266 15.72 -26.24 24.31
C LEU A 266 15.09 -24.85 24.14
N PRO A 267 14.75 -24.14 25.24
CA PRO A 267 14.19 -22.81 25.13
C PRO A 267 15.23 -21.84 24.56
N GLY A 268 15.10 -21.54 23.26
CA GLY A 268 15.92 -20.54 22.57
C GLY A 268 15.53 -19.12 22.96
N TYR A 269 16.51 -18.26 23.18
CA TYR A 269 16.27 -16.83 23.41
C TYR A 269 16.20 -16.11 22.06
N HIS A 270 15.00 -15.68 21.64
CA HIS A 270 14.78 -14.97 20.36
C HIS A 270 14.60 -13.46 20.53
N GLN A 271 14.35 -13.07 21.78
CA GLN A 271 14.13 -11.70 22.18
C GLN A 271 15.42 -10.90 21.94
N GLU A 272 15.28 -9.61 21.64
CA GLU A 272 16.38 -8.68 21.32
C GLU A 272 17.12 -8.92 19.99
N ILE A 273 16.91 -10.02 19.26
CA ILE A 273 17.51 -10.20 17.92
C ILE A 273 17.13 -9.02 17.02
N GLY A 274 15.86 -8.62 17.01
CA GLY A 274 15.41 -7.44 16.27
C GLY A 274 16.11 -6.14 16.69
N LEU A 275 16.31 -5.92 18.00
CA LEU A 275 17.01 -4.74 18.53
C LEU A 275 18.50 -4.75 18.18
N LEU A 276 19.14 -5.93 18.21
CA LEU A 276 20.54 -6.10 17.82
C LEU A 276 20.73 -5.83 16.33
N LEU A 277 19.88 -6.41 15.47
CA LEU A 277 19.89 -6.17 14.03
C LEU A 277 19.64 -4.69 13.70
N TYR A 278 18.69 -4.06 14.40
CA TYR A 278 18.45 -2.61 14.27
C TYR A 278 19.70 -1.80 14.65
N GLY A 279 20.34 -2.11 15.79
CA GLY A 279 21.60 -1.47 16.21
C GLY A 279 22.77 -1.75 15.25
N MET A 280 22.69 -2.81 14.45
CA MET A 280 23.66 -3.14 13.41
C MET A 280 23.38 -2.47 12.06
N TYR A 281 22.20 -1.86 11.86
CA TYR A 281 21.66 -1.39 10.58
C TYR A 281 21.38 -2.53 9.58
N SER A 282 20.88 -3.65 10.08
CA SER A 282 20.66 -4.90 9.34
C SER A 282 19.26 -5.47 9.59
N ASP A 283 18.28 -4.61 9.88
CA ASP A 283 16.88 -4.93 10.24
C ASP A 283 16.14 -5.72 9.14
N GLN A 284 16.49 -5.52 7.87
CA GLN A 284 15.97 -6.28 6.73
C GLN A 284 16.12 -7.81 6.90
N HIS A 285 17.14 -8.29 7.62
CA HIS A 285 17.39 -9.71 7.81
C HIS A 285 16.45 -10.34 8.85
N LEU A 286 15.70 -9.57 9.63
CA LEU A 286 14.81 -10.11 10.67
C LEU A 286 13.77 -11.09 10.09
N THR A 287 13.32 -10.85 8.86
CA THR A 287 12.40 -11.75 8.15
C THR A 287 13.02 -13.12 7.86
N LEU A 288 14.31 -13.18 7.52
CA LEU A 288 15.04 -14.43 7.30
C LEU A 288 15.20 -15.20 8.61
N PHE A 289 15.56 -14.48 9.69
CA PHE A 289 15.73 -15.06 11.01
C PHE A 289 14.46 -15.71 11.51
N ALA A 290 13.32 -15.05 11.26
CA ALA A 290 12.03 -15.54 11.64
C ALA A 290 11.52 -16.71 10.77
N LYS A 291 11.94 -16.81 9.51
CA LYS A 291 11.61 -17.94 8.61
C LYS A 291 12.35 -19.23 9.01
N GLU A 292 13.64 -19.13 9.31
CA GLU A 292 14.52 -20.26 9.64
C GLU A 292 14.59 -20.57 11.15
N ASP A 293 13.82 -19.83 11.94
CA ASP A 293 13.75 -19.90 13.40
C ASP A 293 15.10 -19.77 14.13
N PHE A 294 15.85 -18.72 13.83
CA PHE A 294 17.15 -18.45 14.47
C PHE A 294 17.01 -17.95 15.91
N ASP A 295 17.68 -18.65 16.84
CA ASP A 295 17.88 -18.19 18.21
C ASP A 295 19.12 -17.28 18.35
N LEU A 296 19.21 -16.57 19.48
CA LEU A 296 20.32 -15.65 19.77
C LEU A 296 21.65 -16.39 19.84
N LEU A 297 21.67 -17.65 20.31
CA LEU A 297 22.90 -18.44 20.39
C LEU A 297 23.45 -18.66 18.98
N ARG A 298 22.63 -19.22 18.08
CA ARG A 298 23.02 -19.50 16.70
C ARG A 298 23.44 -18.24 15.99
N PHE A 299 22.70 -17.13 16.14
CA PHE A 299 23.07 -15.83 15.59
C PHE A 299 24.49 -15.39 15.98
N LEU A 300 24.80 -15.44 17.28
CA LEU A 300 26.09 -14.98 17.77
C LEU A 300 27.23 -15.89 17.30
N THR A 301 26.99 -17.19 17.18
CA THR A 301 28.00 -18.21 16.80
C THR A 301 28.17 -18.42 15.30
N LEU A 302 27.43 -17.70 14.45
CA LEU A 302 27.55 -17.80 12.99
C LEU A 302 29.00 -17.58 12.54
N THR A 303 29.44 -18.43 11.62
CA THR A 303 30.76 -18.31 10.97
C THR A 303 30.74 -17.22 9.91
N ASP A 304 31.93 -16.77 9.49
CA ASP A 304 32.05 -15.71 8.50
C ASP A 304 31.45 -16.15 7.14
N ASP A 305 31.58 -17.43 6.77
CA ASP A 305 31.01 -17.97 5.52
C ASP A 305 29.47 -17.99 5.57
N GLU A 306 28.88 -18.46 6.67
CA GLU A 306 27.42 -18.47 6.86
C GLU A 306 26.84 -17.04 6.89
N LEU A 307 27.54 -16.08 7.51
CA LEU A 307 27.13 -14.68 7.48
C LEU A 307 27.12 -14.12 6.06
N LYS A 308 28.08 -14.52 5.22
CA LYS A 308 28.13 -14.12 3.83
C LYS A 308 26.97 -14.70 3.03
N GLU A 309 26.63 -15.97 3.24
CA GLU A 309 25.47 -16.62 2.61
C GLU A 309 24.15 -15.94 3.00
N LEU A 310 24.04 -15.49 4.25
CA LEU A 310 22.89 -14.74 4.77
C LEU A 310 22.84 -13.27 4.31
N GLY A 311 23.84 -12.79 3.55
CA GLY A 311 23.87 -11.45 2.98
C GLY A 311 24.44 -10.36 3.90
N PHE A 312 25.08 -10.72 5.02
CA PHE A 312 25.72 -9.77 5.92
C PHE A 312 26.95 -9.11 5.28
N LYS A 313 27.11 -7.80 5.52
CA LYS A 313 28.26 -7.00 5.09
C LYS A 313 29.48 -7.27 5.95
N LEU A 314 30.31 -8.20 5.50
CA LEU A 314 31.62 -8.44 6.10
C LEU A 314 32.64 -7.38 5.70
N PRO A 315 33.60 -7.03 6.59
CA PRO A 315 33.80 -7.55 7.95
C PRO A 315 33.11 -6.71 9.05
N PHE A 316 32.34 -5.69 8.67
CA PHE A 316 31.86 -4.67 9.61
C PHE A 316 30.83 -5.21 10.61
N GLU A 317 29.84 -5.97 10.13
CA GLU A 317 28.80 -6.54 10.98
C GLU A 317 29.36 -7.62 11.92
N ARG A 318 30.28 -8.45 11.42
CA ARG A 318 31.02 -9.41 12.27
C ARG A 318 31.81 -8.74 13.38
N LYS A 319 32.54 -7.66 13.05
CA LYS A 319 33.28 -6.87 14.06
C LYS A 319 32.35 -6.27 15.11
N LYS A 320 31.15 -5.82 14.74
CA LYS A 320 30.16 -5.31 15.70
C LYS A 320 29.71 -6.40 16.69
N ILE A 321 29.42 -7.61 16.22
CA ILE A 321 29.03 -8.74 17.07
C ILE A 321 30.15 -9.04 18.08
N LEU A 322 31.37 -9.24 17.59
CA LEU A 322 32.53 -9.54 18.46
C LEU A 322 32.84 -8.39 19.43
N PHE A 323 32.75 -7.15 18.98
CA PHE A 323 32.93 -5.97 19.83
C PHE A 323 31.84 -5.86 20.90
N GLY A 324 30.60 -6.24 20.57
CA GLY A 324 29.48 -6.33 21.50
C GLY A 324 29.76 -7.37 22.61
N LEU A 325 30.19 -8.57 22.22
CA LEU A 325 30.59 -9.62 23.17
C LEU A 325 31.76 -9.15 24.06
N MET A 326 32.78 -8.54 23.47
CA MET A 326 33.90 -7.98 24.24
C MET A 326 33.43 -6.89 25.22
N LYS A 327 32.56 -5.98 24.79
CA LYS A 327 31.99 -4.93 25.65
C LYS A 327 31.20 -5.51 26.80
N PHE A 328 30.41 -6.55 26.55
CA PHE A 328 29.64 -7.26 27.57
C PHE A 328 30.56 -7.82 28.67
N HIS A 329 31.67 -8.47 28.31
CA HIS A 329 32.63 -8.99 29.28
C HIS A 329 33.45 -7.92 29.99
N ARG A 330 33.67 -6.76 29.35
CA ARG A 330 34.36 -5.62 29.97
C ARG A 330 33.52 -4.90 31.02
N GLN A 331 32.20 -5.07 31.02
CA GLN A 331 31.35 -4.49 32.05
C GLN A 331 31.59 -5.20 33.39
N ALA A 332 31.71 -4.44 34.47
CA ALA A 332 31.81 -5.02 35.80
C ALA A 332 30.50 -5.72 36.17
N TRP A 333 30.56 -7.04 36.40
CA TRP A 333 29.42 -7.82 36.86
C TRP A 333 29.08 -7.41 38.29
N SER A 334 28.12 -6.50 38.43
CA SER A 334 27.65 -6.07 39.74
C SER A 334 26.77 -7.16 40.37
N LYS A 335 26.64 -7.15 41.70
CA LYS A 335 25.65 -8.01 42.39
C LYS A 335 24.19 -7.77 41.94
N ARG A 336 23.93 -6.73 41.14
CA ARG A 336 22.64 -6.37 40.55
C ARG A 336 22.48 -6.82 39.09
N SER A 337 23.54 -7.33 38.44
CA SER A 337 23.53 -7.71 37.02
C SER A 337 22.68 -8.96 36.76
N LEU A 338 22.57 -9.86 37.74
CA LEU A 338 21.55 -10.91 37.77
C LEU A 338 20.44 -10.47 38.73
N LYS A 339 19.19 -10.44 38.29
CA LYS A 339 18.05 -10.22 39.18
C LYS A 339 18.05 -11.33 40.25
N LYS A 340 18.04 -10.94 41.52
CA LYS A 340 18.00 -11.85 42.68
C LYS A 340 16.61 -11.89 43.29
N TYR A 341 16.33 -12.91 44.09
CA TYR A 341 15.13 -13.02 44.90
C TYR A 341 15.34 -12.34 46.27
N PRO A 342 14.90 -11.08 46.50
CA PRO A 342 14.73 -10.58 47.85
C PRO A 342 13.75 -11.45 48.65
N GLN A 343 14.18 -11.92 49.82
CA GLN A 343 13.33 -12.65 50.75
C GLN A 343 12.22 -11.72 51.27
N GLY A 344 10.96 -12.15 51.19
CA GLY A 344 9.80 -11.42 51.70
C GLY A 344 9.00 -10.63 50.66
N HIS A 345 9.41 -10.60 49.39
CA HIS A 345 8.61 -10.02 48.31
C HIS A 345 7.64 -11.07 47.73
N ARG A 346 6.41 -10.65 47.42
CA ARG A 346 5.48 -11.47 46.63
C ARG A 346 5.78 -11.20 45.17
N TYR A 347 6.04 -12.26 44.41
CA TYR A 347 6.32 -12.18 42.99
C TYR A 347 5.11 -12.64 42.21
N ASP A 348 4.75 -11.86 41.20
CA ASP A 348 3.78 -12.33 40.22
C ASP A 348 4.48 -13.22 39.19
N SER A 349 3.69 -14.02 38.47
CA SER A 349 4.21 -14.92 37.43
C SER A 349 5.00 -14.19 36.35
N TYR A 350 4.64 -12.94 36.05
CA TYR A 350 5.35 -12.07 35.12
C TYR A 350 6.76 -11.73 35.62
N ASP A 351 6.91 -11.35 36.90
CA ASP A 351 8.21 -10.99 37.48
C ASP A 351 9.18 -12.18 37.43
N ILE A 352 8.66 -13.38 37.73
CA ILE A 352 9.44 -14.62 37.69
C ILE A 352 9.93 -14.90 36.26
N LEU A 353 9.05 -14.76 35.26
CA LEU A 353 9.41 -14.99 33.86
C LEU A 353 10.39 -13.94 33.32
N GLU A 354 10.23 -12.67 33.67
CA GLU A 354 11.16 -11.62 33.29
C GLU A 354 12.55 -11.86 33.90
N MET A 355 12.60 -12.33 35.15
CA MET A 355 13.84 -12.72 35.81
C MET A 355 14.51 -13.91 35.10
N LEU A 356 13.74 -14.95 34.78
CA LEU A 356 14.24 -16.13 34.06
C LEU A 356 14.71 -15.79 32.64
N GLY A 357 13.98 -14.93 31.92
CA GLY A 357 14.37 -14.45 30.59
C GLY A 357 15.69 -13.68 30.63
N ASN A 358 15.88 -12.84 31.66
CA ASN A 358 17.16 -12.15 31.89
C ASN A 358 18.29 -13.13 32.19
N HIS A 359 18.06 -14.15 33.02
CA HIS A 359 19.09 -15.18 33.28
C HIS A 359 19.42 -15.97 32.02
N LEU A 360 18.41 -16.38 31.25
CA LEU A 360 18.57 -17.10 29.99
C LEU A 360 19.39 -16.29 28.99
N LYS A 361 19.05 -15.01 28.78
CA LYS A 361 19.84 -14.09 27.93
C LYS A 361 21.31 -14.08 28.31
N GLN A 362 21.60 -13.88 29.60
CA GLN A 362 22.98 -13.79 30.10
C GLN A 362 23.74 -15.11 29.90
N MET A 363 23.08 -16.25 30.16
CA MET A 363 23.65 -17.58 29.90
C MET A 363 23.92 -17.81 28.41
N THR A 364 23.00 -17.42 27.53
CA THR A 364 23.17 -17.54 26.08
C THR A 364 24.36 -16.74 25.57
N VAL A 365 24.51 -15.48 26.00
CA VAL A 365 25.65 -14.64 25.62
C VAL A 365 26.98 -15.19 26.16
N LEU A 366 27.00 -15.69 27.40
CA LEU A 366 28.16 -16.37 27.96
C LEU A 366 28.53 -17.61 27.16
N HIS A 367 27.55 -18.45 26.83
CA HIS A 367 27.74 -19.67 26.06
C HIS A 367 28.31 -19.36 24.67
N ALA A 368 27.72 -18.40 23.95
CA ALA A 368 28.24 -17.94 22.66
C ALA A 368 29.69 -17.46 22.77
N SER A 369 30.01 -16.71 23.82
CA SER A 369 31.37 -16.21 24.05
C SER A 369 32.37 -17.34 24.32
N LEU A 370 31.98 -18.34 25.10
CA LEU A 370 32.81 -19.53 25.37
C LEU A 370 33.07 -20.32 24.09
N ILE A 371 32.08 -20.44 23.21
CA ILE A 371 32.25 -21.08 21.90
C ILE A 371 33.30 -20.33 21.07
N HIS A 372 33.24 -18.99 21.01
CA HIS A 372 34.25 -18.20 20.30
C HIS A 372 35.65 -18.37 20.89
N VAL A 373 35.77 -18.37 22.22
CA VAL A 373 37.05 -18.59 22.90
C VAL A 373 37.59 -20.00 22.61
N ALA A 374 36.72 -21.01 22.64
CA ALA A 374 37.08 -22.40 22.35
C ALA A 374 37.52 -22.60 20.89
N GLN A 375 36.94 -21.86 19.94
CA GLN A 375 37.36 -21.88 18.54
C GLN A 375 38.73 -21.19 18.32
N MET A 376 39.10 -20.22 19.16
CA MET A 376 40.33 -19.44 19.01
C MET A 376 41.54 -20.02 19.76
N ILE A 377 41.33 -20.86 20.78
CA ILE A 377 42.40 -21.41 21.64
C ILE A 377 42.57 -22.91 21.42
N PRO A 378 43.80 -23.44 21.24
CA PRO A 378 44.03 -24.88 21.13
C PRO A 378 43.52 -25.64 22.37
N SER A 379 42.75 -26.72 22.14
CA SER A 379 41.99 -27.44 23.16
C SER A 379 42.85 -28.03 24.31
N ALA A 380 44.15 -28.23 24.06
CA ALA A 380 45.10 -28.79 25.02
C ALA A 380 45.49 -27.79 26.13
N GLU A 381 45.72 -26.52 25.79
CA GLU A 381 46.09 -25.51 26.80
C GLU A 381 44.92 -25.14 27.71
N LEU A 382 43.71 -25.08 27.15
CA LEU A 382 42.51 -24.64 27.86
C LEU A 382 42.07 -25.66 28.92
N LYS A 383 42.13 -26.95 28.60
CA LYS A 383 41.85 -28.04 29.56
C LYS A 383 42.87 -28.07 30.70
N SER A 384 44.16 -27.84 30.41
CA SER A 384 45.21 -27.88 31.43
C SER A 384 45.11 -26.74 32.45
N LYS A 385 44.77 -25.53 32.00
CA LYS A 385 44.72 -24.32 32.85
C LYS A 385 43.44 -24.21 33.68
N PHE A 386 42.31 -24.65 33.12
CA PHE A 386 40.98 -24.46 33.74
C PHE A 386 40.34 -25.75 34.26
N ALA A 387 41.06 -26.87 34.28
CA ALA A 387 40.58 -28.13 34.84
C ALA A 387 39.96 -27.98 36.25
N PRO A 388 40.62 -27.35 37.24
CA PRO A 388 40.07 -27.33 38.59
C PRO A 388 38.82 -26.46 38.72
N GLU A 389 38.73 -25.35 37.97
CA GLU A 389 37.54 -24.50 37.93
C GLU A 389 36.39 -25.21 37.21
N LEU A 390 36.69 -25.93 36.12
CA LEU A 390 35.70 -26.70 35.36
C LEU A 390 35.11 -27.83 36.22
N ASP A 391 35.94 -28.54 36.97
CA ASP A 391 35.50 -29.56 37.92
C ASP A 391 34.69 -28.99 39.09
N SER A 392 34.98 -27.75 39.51
CA SER A 392 34.16 -27.04 40.50
C SER A 392 32.79 -26.65 39.93
N CYS A 393 32.75 -26.19 38.68
CA CYS A 393 31.51 -25.86 37.98
C CYS A 393 30.66 -27.09 37.72
N HIS A 394 31.23 -28.19 37.22
CA HIS A 394 30.50 -29.45 37.03
C HIS A 394 29.85 -29.93 38.33
N ARG A 395 30.61 -29.95 39.43
CA ARG A 395 30.05 -30.30 40.76
C ARG A 395 28.89 -29.41 41.19
N LYS A 396 28.94 -28.10 40.92
CA LYS A 396 27.83 -27.18 41.22
C LYS A 396 26.63 -27.39 40.31
N VAL A 397 26.85 -27.69 39.03
CA VAL A 397 25.79 -28.02 38.08
C VAL A 397 25.11 -29.32 38.50
N ASP A 398 25.87 -30.35 38.88
CA ASP A 398 25.33 -31.61 39.37
C ASP A 398 24.48 -31.40 40.64
N GLN A 399 24.97 -30.58 41.58
CA GLN A 399 24.21 -30.19 42.77
C GLN A 399 22.91 -29.48 42.40
N LEU A 400 22.94 -28.53 41.45
CA LEU A 400 21.75 -27.82 41.00
C LEU A 400 20.76 -28.77 40.32
N GLN A 401 21.22 -29.65 39.44
CA GLN A 401 20.38 -30.66 38.79
C GLN A 401 19.72 -31.58 39.82
N GLN A 402 20.44 -32.01 40.85
CA GLN A 402 19.88 -32.79 41.96
C GLN A 402 18.81 -32.00 42.71
N THR A 403 19.04 -30.72 43.02
CA THR A 403 18.02 -29.89 43.68
C THR A 403 16.79 -29.65 42.80
N MET A 404 16.96 -29.48 41.49
CA MET A 404 15.85 -29.32 40.55
C MET A 404 15.06 -30.62 40.39
N ALA A 405 15.73 -31.77 40.37
CA ALA A 405 15.08 -33.08 40.33
C ALA A 405 14.25 -33.31 41.60
N ALA A 406 14.83 -33.05 42.79
CA ALA A 406 14.13 -33.15 44.06
C ALA A 406 12.92 -32.18 44.14
N PHE A 407 13.08 -30.95 43.67
CA PHE A 407 11.99 -29.98 43.59
C PHE A 407 10.90 -30.43 42.59
N GLY A 408 11.27 -30.99 41.45
CA GLY A 408 10.34 -31.55 40.47
C GLY A 408 9.59 -32.79 40.98
N GLU A 409 10.22 -33.62 41.81
CA GLU A 409 9.55 -34.70 42.53
C GLU A 409 8.54 -34.15 43.55
N GLU A 410 8.93 -33.13 44.31
CA GLU A 410 8.04 -32.49 45.28
C GLU A 410 6.84 -31.82 44.60
N ILE A 411 7.04 -31.17 43.46
CA ILE A 411 5.95 -30.65 42.62
C ILE A 411 5.01 -31.76 42.17
N ARG A 412 5.55 -32.88 41.66
CA ARG A 412 4.74 -34.05 41.25
C ARG A 412 3.97 -34.64 42.43
N ARG A 413 4.58 -34.69 43.62
CA ARG A 413 3.95 -35.12 44.88
C ARG A 413 2.78 -34.21 45.24
N ILE A 414 2.97 -32.89 45.24
CA ILE A 414 1.91 -31.91 45.52
C ILE A 414 0.78 -32.01 44.49
N HIS A 415 1.12 -32.17 43.21
CA HIS A 415 0.11 -32.36 42.16
C HIS A 415 -0.73 -33.61 42.37
N SER A 416 -0.12 -34.75 42.72
CA SER A 416 -0.83 -35.99 43.02
C SER A 416 -1.91 -35.84 44.12
N LEU A 417 -1.75 -34.84 44.99
CA LEU A 417 -2.67 -34.53 46.09
C LEU A 417 -3.76 -33.50 45.71
N THR A 418 -3.56 -32.71 44.66
CA THR A 418 -4.37 -31.49 44.40
C THR A 418 -5.20 -31.58 43.13
N ALA A 419 -4.69 -32.16 42.03
CA ALA A 419 -5.40 -32.29 40.75
C ALA A 419 -4.71 -33.30 39.80
N PRO A 420 -5.43 -33.93 38.85
CA PRO A 420 -4.83 -34.83 37.86
C PRO A 420 -3.93 -34.12 36.83
N GLU A 421 -4.08 -32.80 36.64
CA GLU A 421 -3.27 -32.00 35.73
C GLU A 421 -2.42 -30.98 36.52
N PRO A 422 -1.16 -30.72 36.13
CA PRO A 422 -0.30 -29.78 36.83
C PRO A 422 -0.83 -28.34 36.75
N VAL A 423 -0.54 -27.50 37.76
CA VAL A 423 -1.02 -26.11 37.85
C VAL A 423 -0.56 -25.24 36.67
N LEU A 424 0.53 -25.63 36.01
CA LEU A 424 1.08 -24.98 34.81
C LEU A 424 0.72 -25.73 33.50
N TYR A 425 -0.21 -26.68 33.52
CA TYR A 425 -0.66 -27.38 32.32
C TYR A 425 -1.38 -26.41 31.38
N VAL A 426 -0.68 -26.00 30.32
CA VAL A 426 -1.27 -25.21 29.24
C VAL A 426 -1.90 -26.17 28.26
N ASN A 427 -3.23 -26.29 28.33
CA ASN A 427 -3.99 -27.13 27.40
C ASN A 427 -3.88 -26.57 25.97
N GLN A 428 -3.02 -27.17 25.14
CA GLN A 428 -2.73 -26.71 23.77
C GLN A 428 -3.99 -26.65 22.89
N ASN A 429 -5.00 -27.49 23.16
CA ASN A 429 -6.26 -27.50 22.42
C ASN A 429 -7.14 -26.25 22.71
N ARG A 430 -7.01 -25.62 23.90
CA ARG A 430 -7.64 -24.31 24.16
C ARG A 430 -6.97 -23.19 23.38
N CYS A 431 -5.68 -23.31 23.07
CA CYS A 431 -4.93 -22.27 22.34
C CYS A 431 -5.42 -22.10 20.90
N GLN A 432 -5.80 -23.18 20.22
CA GLN A 432 -6.34 -23.14 18.85
C GLN A 432 -7.84 -22.79 18.81
N SER A 433 -8.58 -23.07 19.89
CA SER A 433 -10.03 -22.84 19.97
C SER A 433 -10.46 -21.36 19.97
N GLY A 434 -9.53 -20.43 20.23
CA GLY A 434 -9.81 -18.99 20.25
C GLY A 434 -10.34 -18.42 18.93
N ARG A 435 -9.91 -18.97 17.78
CA ARG A 435 -10.41 -18.55 16.44
C ARG A 435 -11.81 -19.11 16.14
N VAL A 436 -12.14 -20.28 16.67
CA VAL A 436 -13.44 -20.96 16.43
C VAL A 436 -14.56 -20.38 17.30
N CYS A 437 -14.21 -19.81 18.46
CA CYS A 437 -15.18 -19.34 19.46
C CYS A 437 -15.94 -18.08 19.02
N TRP A 438 -15.32 -17.21 18.21
CA TRP A 438 -16.00 -16.02 17.68
C TRP A 438 -17.09 -16.40 16.66
N PHE A 439 -16.75 -17.23 15.67
CA PHE A 439 -17.71 -17.71 14.67
C PHE A 439 -18.88 -18.48 15.29
N THR A 440 -18.62 -19.34 16.28
CA THR A 440 -19.67 -20.09 16.96
C THR A 440 -20.54 -19.23 17.87
N ARG A 441 -20.02 -18.14 18.46
CA ARG A 441 -20.82 -17.16 19.20
C ARG A 441 -21.72 -16.35 18.27
N VAL A 442 -21.21 -15.91 17.12
CA VAL A 442 -21.99 -15.18 16.11
C VAL A 442 -23.10 -16.08 15.55
N LEU A 443 -22.80 -17.34 15.24
CA LEU A 443 -23.78 -18.32 14.75
C LEU A 443 -24.89 -18.62 15.79
N LYS A 444 -24.53 -18.71 17.08
CA LYS A 444 -25.52 -18.91 18.15
C LYS A 444 -26.41 -17.68 18.35
N LEU A 445 -25.87 -16.47 18.22
CA LEU A 445 -26.65 -15.23 18.30
C LEU A 445 -27.59 -15.08 17.11
N SER A 446 -27.17 -15.44 15.89
CA SER A 446 -28.03 -15.40 14.70
C SER A 446 -29.15 -16.45 14.75
N LEU A 447 -28.86 -17.66 15.23
CA LEU A 447 -29.87 -18.70 15.46
C LEU A 447 -30.88 -18.30 16.54
N LEU A 448 -30.44 -17.68 17.63
CA LEU A 448 -31.34 -17.15 18.67
C LEU A 448 -32.24 -16.03 18.12
N SER A 449 -31.69 -15.12 17.32
CA SER A 449 -32.46 -14.09 16.62
C SER A 449 -33.53 -14.71 15.71
N ALA A 450 -33.16 -15.70 14.88
CA ALA A 450 -34.09 -16.38 13.99
C ALA A 450 -35.20 -17.11 14.75
N VAL A 451 -34.89 -17.80 15.85
CA VAL A 451 -35.89 -18.48 16.68
C VAL A 451 -36.84 -17.49 17.34
N VAL A 452 -36.32 -16.37 17.87
CA VAL A 452 -37.16 -15.30 18.44
C VAL A 452 -38.06 -14.70 17.37
N SER A 453 -37.55 -14.39 16.18
CA SER A 453 -38.34 -13.89 15.06
C SER A 453 -39.43 -14.89 14.63
N LEU A 454 -39.15 -16.19 14.66
CA LEU A 454 -40.10 -17.24 14.28
C LEU A 454 -41.18 -17.47 15.35
N VAL A 455 -40.84 -17.32 16.63
CA VAL A 455 -41.79 -17.32 17.75
C VAL A 455 -42.69 -16.09 17.71
N VAL A 456 -42.12 -14.91 17.44
CA VAL A 456 -42.88 -13.66 17.27
C VAL A 456 -43.82 -13.77 16.05
N TYR A 457 -43.35 -14.29 14.92
CA TYR A 457 -44.17 -14.54 13.74
C TYR A 457 -45.32 -15.51 14.02
N LYS A 458 -45.06 -16.61 14.75
CA LYS A 458 -46.12 -17.55 15.15
C LYS A 458 -47.15 -16.92 16.10
N ARG A 459 -46.73 -16.04 17.00
CA ARG A 459 -47.64 -15.32 17.91
C ARG A 459 -48.44 -14.21 17.24
N LEU A 460 -47.98 -13.66 16.12
CA LEU A 460 -48.71 -12.67 15.33
C LEU A 460 -49.73 -13.29 14.35
N LYS A 461 -49.62 -14.59 14.08
CA LYS A 461 -50.49 -15.32 13.14
C LYS A 461 -51.63 -16.10 13.83
N ALA A 462 -51.57 -16.24 15.16
CA ALA A 462 -52.64 -16.74 16.02
C ALA A 462 -53.37 -15.55 16.64
#